data_AF-Q92JT5-F1
#
_entry.id   AF-Q92JT5-F1
#
_cell.length_a   1.000
_cell.length_b   1.000
_cell.length_c   1.000
_cell.angle_alpha   90.00
_cell.angle_beta   90.00
_cell.angle_gamma   90.00
#
_symmetry.space_group_name_H-M   'P 1'
#
loop_
_entity.id
_entity.type
_entity.pdbx_description
1 polymer ?
#
loop_
_entity_poly.entity_id
_entity_poly.type
_entity_poly.pdbx_seq_one_letter_code
_entity_poly.pdbx_strand_id
1 'polypeptide(L)'
;MNTGRIGRPDGAPIIATTKFAVDDVRCHIRHHHPGCPEFAVDFFSAAVTDRAWQRCTLGTAVGIVMQVFLRHHMTEYDQLLLIGIEREEARRRVQPRINAMLATWRKPPVARDV
;
A
#
# COMPACT_ATOMS: atom_id res chain seq x y z
N MET A 1 -10.81 52.02 -16.80
CA MET A 1 -9.82 50.98 -16.46
C MET A 1 -10.56 49.79 -15.89
N ASN A 2 -10.76 48.72 -16.68
CA ASN A 2 -11.28 47.45 -16.19
C ASN A 2 -10.66 46.34 -17.03
N THR A 3 -9.65 45.66 -16.50
CA THR A 3 -8.99 44.53 -17.19
C THR A 3 -9.62 43.24 -16.68
N GLY A 4 -10.42 42.63 -17.55
CA GLY A 4 -11.03 41.32 -17.32
C GLY A 4 -9.99 40.27 -16.94
N ARG A 5 -10.30 39.49 -15.91
CA ARG A 5 -9.52 38.30 -15.55
C ARG A 5 -9.75 37.24 -16.60
N ILE A 6 -8.66 36.97 -17.30
CA ILE A 6 -8.41 35.88 -18.23
C ILE A 6 -8.80 34.56 -17.56
N GLY A 7 -9.82 33.89 -18.10
CA GLY A 7 -10.09 32.48 -17.77
C GLY A 7 -8.91 31.64 -18.24
N ARG A 8 -8.37 30.78 -17.38
CA ARG A 8 -7.39 29.78 -17.79
C ARG A 8 -8.09 28.72 -18.64
N PRO A 9 -7.67 28.46 -19.87
CA PRO A 9 -8.14 27.34 -20.66
C PRO A 9 -7.16 26.18 -20.50
N ASP A 10 -7.28 25.39 -19.45
CA ASP A 10 -6.65 24.06 -19.41
C ASP A 10 -7.67 23.05 -18.90
N GLY A 11 -8.44 22.51 -19.84
CA GLY A 11 -9.37 21.40 -19.65
C GLY A 11 -8.66 20.07 -19.44
N ALA A 12 -7.63 20.02 -18.58
CA ALA A 12 -7.13 18.75 -18.09
C ALA A 12 -8.21 18.14 -17.19
N PRO A 13 -8.65 16.89 -17.43
CA PRO A 13 -9.64 16.28 -16.57
C PRO A 13 -9.09 16.25 -15.14
N ILE A 14 -9.88 16.76 -14.18
CA ILE A 14 -9.60 16.55 -12.76
C ILE A 14 -9.65 15.04 -12.58
N ILE A 15 -8.48 14.38 -12.49
CA ILE A 15 -8.45 12.93 -12.27
C ILE A 15 -9.13 12.71 -10.92
N ALA A 16 -10.31 12.09 -10.94
CA ALA A 16 -11.06 11.81 -9.72
C ALA A 16 -10.17 10.99 -8.78
N THR A 17 -9.93 11.54 -7.60
CA THR A 17 -9.18 10.88 -6.54
C THR A 17 -10.17 10.29 -5.53
N THR A 18 -9.89 9.07 -5.10
CA THR A 18 -10.68 8.37 -4.08
C THR A 18 -9.89 8.36 -2.78
N LYS A 19 -10.60 8.61 -1.68
CA LYS A 19 -10.13 8.31 -0.32
C LYS A 19 -10.96 7.18 0.24
N PHE A 20 -10.36 6.39 1.12
CA PHE A 20 -11.02 5.30 1.82
C PHE A 20 -11.19 5.68 3.28
N ALA A 21 -12.30 5.28 3.92
CA ALA A 21 -12.46 5.46 5.36
C ALA A 21 -11.54 4.50 6.12
N VAL A 22 -11.01 4.93 7.26
CA VAL A 22 -10.07 4.09 8.04
C VAL A 22 -10.69 2.76 8.44
N ASP A 23 -11.97 2.74 8.82
CA ASP A 23 -12.69 1.54 9.23
C ASP A 23 -12.91 0.57 8.06
N ASP A 24 -13.16 1.08 6.85
CA ASP A 24 -13.26 0.26 5.64
C ASP A 24 -11.92 -0.43 5.35
N VAL A 25 -10.81 0.30 5.49
CA VAL A 25 -9.46 -0.26 5.29
C VAL A 25 -9.16 -1.33 6.35
N ARG A 26 -9.47 -1.06 7.63
CA ARG A 26 -9.30 -2.03 8.73
C ARG A 26 -10.10 -3.30 8.49
N CYS A 27 -11.38 -3.15 8.15
CA CYS A 27 -12.28 -4.26 7.84
C CYS A 27 -11.73 -5.08 6.68
N HIS A 28 -11.30 -4.41 5.60
CA HIS A 28 -10.71 -5.07 4.44
C HIS A 28 -9.45 -5.87 4.79
N ILE A 29 -8.51 -5.29 5.55
CA ILE A 29 -7.29 -5.98 5.96
C ILE A 29 -7.63 -7.19 6.83
N ARG A 30 -8.49 -7.04 7.85
CA ARG A 30 -8.87 -8.17 8.73
C ARG A 30 -9.59 -9.28 7.98
N HIS A 31 -10.39 -8.94 6.97
CA HIS A 31 -11.09 -9.92 6.15
C HIS A 31 -10.14 -10.73 5.26
N HIS A 32 -9.20 -10.08 4.56
CA HIS A 32 -8.29 -10.76 3.62
C HIS A 32 -6.99 -11.28 4.26
N HIS A 33 -6.62 -10.71 5.40
CA HIS A 33 -5.41 -11.01 6.16
C HIS A 33 -5.71 -11.17 7.66
N PRO A 34 -6.51 -12.17 8.07
CA PRO A 34 -6.93 -12.37 9.45
C PRO A 34 -5.78 -12.69 10.43
N GLY A 35 -4.61 -13.11 9.94
CA GLY A 35 -3.41 -13.33 10.74
C GLY A 35 -2.47 -12.12 10.79
N CYS A 36 -2.86 -10.99 10.21
CA CYS A 36 -2.09 -9.75 10.31
C CYS A 36 -2.13 -9.24 11.76
N PRO A 37 -0.99 -8.93 12.40
CA PRO A 37 -0.98 -8.35 13.74
C PRO A 37 -1.76 -7.02 13.79
N GLU A 38 -2.52 -6.78 14.87
CA GLU A 38 -3.39 -5.59 14.95
C GLU A 38 -2.62 -4.27 14.82
N PHE A 39 -1.41 -4.15 15.39
CA PHE A 39 -0.58 -2.96 15.20
C PHE A 39 -0.22 -2.72 13.72
N ALA A 40 -0.08 -3.79 12.93
CA ALA A 40 0.20 -3.69 11.51
C ALA A 40 -1.07 -3.30 10.74
N VAL A 41 -2.25 -3.78 11.17
CA VAL A 41 -3.54 -3.30 10.66
C VAL A 41 -3.67 -1.79 10.89
N ASP A 42 -3.43 -1.31 12.11
CA ASP A 42 -3.45 0.12 12.45
C ASP A 42 -2.54 0.94 11.53
N PHE A 43 -1.29 0.49 11.38
CA PHE A 43 -0.29 1.14 10.56
C PHE A 43 -0.70 1.20 9.08
N PHE A 44 -1.10 0.08 8.50
CA PHE A 44 -1.50 0.02 7.09
C PHE A 44 -2.77 0.82 6.83
N SER A 45 -3.73 0.79 7.74
CA SER A 45 -4.94 1.62 7.64
C SER A 45 -4.59 3.11 7.60
N ALA A 46 -3.76 3.59 8.53
CA ALA A 46 -3.31 4.98 8.53
C ALA A 46 -2.60 5.34 7.20
N ALA A 47 -1.65 4.51 6.76
CA ALA A 47 -0.86 4.73 5.56
C ALA A 47 -1.71 4.74 4.26
N VAL A 48 -2.80 3.97 4.20
CA VAL A 48 -3.74 4.00 3.06
C VAL A 48 -4.59 5.27 3.09
N THR A 49 -5.09 5.68 4.26
CA THR A 49 -5.99 6.84 4.41
C THR A 49 -5.29 8.19 4.24
N ASP A 50 -3.99 8.25 4.51
CA ASP A 50 -3.18 9.46 4.33
C ASP A 50 -3.02 9.86 2.85
N ARG A 51 -3.30 8.94 1.92
CA ARG A 51 -3.09 9.11 0.48
C ARG A 51 -4.41 9.30 -0.27
N ALA A 52 -4.38 10.16 -1.28
CA ALA A 52 -5.43 10.22 -2.29
C ALA A 52 -5.07 9.28 -3.44
N TRP A 53 -6.00 8.39 -3.82
CA TRP A 53 -5.73 7.34 -4.80
C TRP A 53 -6.38 7.67 -6.14
N GLN A 54 -5.65 7.51 -7.24
CA GLN A 54 -6.18 7.70 -8.59
C GLN A 54 -6.52 6.33 -9.19
N ARG A 55 -7.76 6.15 -9.66
CA ARG A 55 -8.21 4.95 -10.38
C ARG A 55 -7.87 3.63 -9.66
N CYS A 56 -8.00 3.61 -8.34
CA CYS A 56 -7.56 2.50 -7.49
C CYS A 56 -8.74 1.93 -6.70
N THR A 57 -8.81 0.59 -6.58
CA THR A 57 -9.72 -0.06 -5.64
C THR A 57 -9.11 -0.10 -4.24
N LEU A 58 -9.93 -0.28 -3.20
CA LEU A 58 -9.44 -0.42 -1.83
C LEU A 58 -8.40 -1.55 -1.70
N GLY A 59 -8.68 -2.72 -2.28
CA GLY A 59 -7.74 -3.85 -2.24
C GLY A 59 -6.43 -3.57 -2.97
N THR A 60 -6.48 -2.85 -4.09
CA THR A 60 -5.26 -2.42 -4.80
C THR A 60 -4.46 -1.43 -3.95
N ALA A 61 -5.11 -0.47 -3.30
CA ALA A 61 -4.47 0.51 -2.44
C ALA A 61 -3.77 -0.16 -1.24
N VAL A 62 -4.49 -1.04 -0.54
CA VAL A 62 -3.96 -1.86 0.56
C VAL A 62 -2.78 -2.70 0.08
N GLY A 63 -2.94 -3.42 -1.03
CA GLY A 63 -1.88 -4.25 -1.62
C GLY A 63 -0.63 -3.46 -1.96
N ILE A 64 -0.76 -2.26 -2.55
CA ILE A 64 0.38 -1.38 -2.84
C ILE A 64 1.10 -0.98 -1.55
N VAL A 65 0.37 -0.53 -0.53
CA VAL A 65 0.97 -0.09 0.73
C VAL A 65 1.72 -1.24 1.41
N MET A 66 1.09 -2.42 1.52
CA MET A 66 1.71 -3.59 2.13
C MET A 66 2.95 -4.05 1.36
N GLN A 67 2.88 -4.14 0.03
CA GLN A 67 4.02 -4.53 -0.81
C GLN A 67 5.18 -3.53 -0.69
N VAL A 68 4.89 -2.23 -0.74
CA VAL A 68 5.92 -1.18 -0.59
C VAL A 68 6.57 -1.27 0.78
N PHE A 69 5.78 -1.29 1.85
CA PHE A 69 6.32 -1.35 3.21
C PHE A 69 7.19 -2.60 3.42
N LEU A 70 6.65 -3.78 3.11
CA LEU A 70 7.37 -5.05 3.30
C LEU A 70 8.65 -5.10 2.48
N ARG A 71 8.62 -4.63 1.23
CA ARG A 71 9.82 -4.58 0.38
C ARG A 71 10.93 -3.73 1.00
N HIS A 72 10.62 -2.53 1.47
CA HIS A 72 11.64 -1.63 2.00
C HIS A 72 12.09 -2.00 3.42
N HIS A 73 11.21 -2.53 4.26
CA HIS A 73 11.48 -2.68 5.69
C HIS A 73 11.73 -4.11 6.14
N MET A 74 11.27 -5.10 5.38
CA MET A 74 11.28 -6.51 5.79
C MET A 74 12.09 -7.39 4.83
N THR A 75 12.78 -6.76 3.87
CA THR A 75 13.65 -7.43 2.90
C THR A 75 14.87 -6.60 2.58
N GLU A 76 15.81 -7.21 1.87
CA GLU A 76 17.12 -6.62 1.61
C GLU A 76 17.08 -5.72 0.35
N TYR A 77 15.89 -5.26 -0.05
CA TYR A 77 15.66 -4.50 -1.27
C TYR A 77 16.55 -3.26 -1.35
N ASP A 78 16.59 -2.45 -0.29
CA ASP A 78 17.37 -1.20 -0.27
C ASP A 78 18.88 -1.50 -0.30
N GLN A 79 19.33 -2.60 0.30
CA GLN A 79 20.72 -3.05 0.22
C GLN A 79 21.07 -3.49 -1.21
N LEU A 80 20.17 -4.23 -1.88
CA LEU A 80 20.36 -4.64 -3.28
C LEU A 80 20.50 -3.42 -4.20
N LEU A 81 19.67 -2.39 -4.01
CA LEU A 81 19.79 -1.15 -4.77
C LEU A 81 21.13 -0.45 -4.50
N LEU A 82 21.58 -0.42 -3.23
CA LEU A 82 22.83 0.22 -2.83
C LEU A 82 24.06 -0.43 -3.48
N ILE A 83 24.06 -1.76 -3.62
CA ILE A 83 25.17 -2.49 -4.29
C ILE A 83 25.05 -2.50 -5.82
N GLY A 84 24.11 -1.74 -6.39
CA GLY A 84 23.97 -1.56 -7.84
C GLY A 84 23.10 -2.59 -8.55
N ILE A 85 22.27 -3.36 -7.83
CA ILE A 85 21.29 -4.23 -8.47
C ILE A 85 20.11 -3.40 -9.00
N GLU A 86 19.76 -3.65 -10.27
CA GLU A 86 18.63 -3.00 -10.92
C GLU A 86 17.30 -3.23 -10.20
N ARG A 87 16.40 -2.24 -10.25
CA ARG A 87 15.16 -2.24 -9.46
C ARG A 87 14.28 -3.45 -9.72
N GLU A 88 14.13 -3.85 -10.98
CA GLU A 88 13.31 -5.02 -11.35
C GLU A 88 13.95 -6.32 -10.87
N GLU A 89 15.28 -6.44 -10.94
CA GLU A 89 15.99 -7.60 -10.43
C GLU A 89 15.91 -7.68 -8.90
N ALA A 90 16.09 -6.55 -8.22
CA ALA A 90 15.94 -6.46 -6.78
C ALA A 90 14.52 -6.84 -6.34
N ARG A 91 13.48 -6.37 -7.06
CA ARG A 91 12.08 -6.78 -6.83
C ARG A 91 11.90 -8.28 -7.00
N ARG A 92 12.41 -8.85 -8.10
CA ARG A 92 12.32 -10.29 -8.39
C ARG A 92 12.93 -11.12 -7.25
N ARG A 93 14.07 -10.71 -6.71
CA ARG A 93 14.76 -11.42 -5.61
C ARG A 93 13.99 -11.40 -4.30
N VAL A 94 13.37 -10.28 -3.94
CA VAL A 94 12.69 -10.14 -2.65
C VAL A 94 11.23 -10.58 -2.66
N GLN A 95 10.59 -10.63 -3.84
CA GLN A 95 9.17 -10.96 -3.98
C GLN A 95 8.77 -12.30 -3.33
N PRO A 96 9.56 -13.40 -3.41
CA PRO A 96 9.22 -14.64 -2.74
C PRO A 96 9.08 -14.49 -1.21
N ARG A 97 9.94 -13.69 -0.57
CA ARG A 97 9.88 -13.42 0.87
C ARG A 97 8.64 -12.62 1.23
N ILE A 98 8.31 -11.60 0.46
CA ILE A 98 7.09 -10.80 0.65
C ILE A 98 5.84 -11.69 0.49
N ASN A 99 5.81 -12.53 -0.54
CA ASN A 99 4.71 -13.46 -0.78
C ASN A 99 4.53 -14.44 0.38
N ALA A 100 5.62 -14.96 0.94
CA ALA A 100 5.58 -15.83 2.11
C ALA A 100 5.01 -15.11 3.34
N MET A 101 5.43 -13.88 3.62
CA MET A 101 4.88 -13.08 4.72
C MET A 101 3.39 -12.77 4.55
N LEU A 102 2.97 -12.39 3.34
CA LEU A 102 1.55 -12.16 3.07
C LEU A 102 0.74 -13.46 3.18
N ALA A 103 1.32 -14.60 2.80
CA ALA A 103 0.67 -15.90 2.93
C ALA A 103 0.46 -16.33 4.38
N THR A 104 1.35 -15.98 5.32
CA THR A 104 1.13 -16.25 6.74
C THR A 104 -0.04 -15.43 7.28
N TRP A 105 -0.19 -14.17 6.86
CA TRP A 105 -1.30 -13.32 7.30
C TRP A 105 -2.65 -13.68 6.69
N ARG A 106 -2.70 -14.43 5.58
CA ARG A 106 -3.97 -14.91 4.98
C ARG A 106 -4.68 -15.97 5.84
N LYS A 107 -3.99 -16.55 6.82
CA LYS A 107 -4.56 -17.55 7.73
C LYS A 107 -4.67 -16.94 9.12
N PRO A 108 -5.72 -17.25 9.90
CA PRO A 108 -5.79 -16.85 11.30
C PRO A 108 -4.56 -17.34 12.07
N PRO A 109 -4.15 -16.65 13.15
CA PRO A 109 -3.09 -17.15 14.01
C PRO A 109 -3.50 -18.53 14.52
N VAL A 110 -2.63 -19.52 14.36
CA VAL A 110 -2.85 -20.82 15.00
C VAL A 110 -2.82 -20.56 16.51
N ALA A 111 -3.94 -20.81 17.19
CA ALA A 111 -3.98 -20.82 18.64
C ALA A 111 -2.93 -21.84 19.10
N ARG A 112 -1.84 -21.34 19.68
CA ARG A 112 -0.87 -22.20 20.33
C ARG A 112 -1.44 -22.45 21.73
N ASP A 113 -1.95 -23.65 21.95
CA ASP A 113 -2.22 -24.13 23.29
C ASP A 113 -0.87 -24.17 24.04
N VAL A 114 -0.73 -23.30 25.03
CA VAL A 114 0.43 -23.26 25.95
C VAL A 114 0.00 -23.94 27.25
#